data_AF-A0A9P7L5Q4-F1
#
_entry.id   AF-A0A9P7L5Q4-F1
#
_cell.length_a   1.000
_cell.length_b   1.000
_cell.length_c   1.000
_cell.angle_alpha   90.00
_cell.angle_beta   90.00
_cell.angle_gamma   90.00
#
_symmetry.space_group_name_H-M   'P 1'
#
loop_
_entity.id
_entity.type
_entity.pdbx_description
1 polymer ?
#
loop_
_entity_poly.entity_id
_entity_poly.type
_entity_poly.pdbx_seq_one_letter_code
_entity_poly.pdbx_strand_id
1 'polypeptide(L)'
;MLRAQKLSSVLAKHVRTFATVTQLPQLGVVRPSAQEVKNLTLDSRNLEKAVRHMHKDGLVVVEDVVPHEDIDILNKKMIEDAHTLQARGDKGPFNYNKGNIQQDAPPVSEYFSPSIFTNPIATQITTAMMGPRPKWTFCSANSAMATLPGGTPQR
;
A
#
# COMPACT_ATOMS: atom_id res chain seq x y z
N MET A 1 -40.24 59.58 -30.34
CA MET A 1 -40.70 58.23 -29.98
C MET A 1 -39.47 57.34 -29.77
N LEU A 2 -39.24 56.88 -28.53
CA LEU A 2 -38.04 56.14 -28.10
C LEU A 2 -37.97 54.75 -28.77
N ARG A 3 -36.80 54.41 -29.34
CA ARG A 3 -36.51 53.10 -29.95
C ARG A 3 -35.74 52.26 -28.95
N ALA A 4 -36.37 51.21 -28.43
CA ALA A 4 -35.76 50.28 -27.47
C ALA A 4 -34.63 49.46 -28.13
N GLN A 5 -33.43 49.53 -27.57
CA GLN A 5 -32.33 48.62 -27.92
C GLN A 5 -32.52 47.30 -27.17
N LYS A 6 -32.60 46.19 -27.91
CA LYS A 6 -32.53 44.84 -27.33
C LYS A 6 -31.07 44.46 -27.11
N LEU A 7 -30.66 44.35 -25.85
CA LEU A 7 -29.42 43.70 -25.45
C LEU A 7 -29.59 42.18 -25.58
N SER A 8 -28.89 41.57 -26.54
CA SER A 8 -28.77 40.12 -26.65
C SER A 8 -27.78 39.60 -25.62
N SER A 9 -28.26 38.89 -24.59
CA SER A 9 -27.41 38.24 -23.59
C SER A 9 -26.80 36.96 -24.18
N VAL A 10 -25.54 37.01 -24.61
CA VAL A 10 -24.77 35.81 -24.93
C VAL A 10 -24.11 35.31 -23.64
N LEU A 11 -24.87 34.58 -22.82
CA LEU A 11 -24.31 33.75 -21.76
C LEU A 11 -23.94 32.39 -22.37
N ALA A 12 -22.74 32.31 -22.94
CA ALA A 12 -22.15 31.04 -23.32
C ALA A 12 -21.86 30.22 -22.04
N LYS A 13 -22.75 29.27 -21.74
CA LYS A 13 -22.56 28.29 -20.68
C LYS A 13 -21.37 27.41 -21.05
N HIS A 14 -20.18 27.77 -20.58
CA HIS A 14 -19.01 26.91 -20.62
C HIS A 14 -19.22 25.78 -19.62
N VAL A 15 -19.85 24.70 -20.08
CA VAL A 15 -19.88 23.44 -19.33
C VAL A 15 -18.45 22.92 -19.33
N ARG A 16 -17.79 23.00 -18.17
CA ARG A 16 -16.51 22.32 -17.97
C ARG A 16 -16.77 20.82 -18.03
N THR A 17 -16.49 20.21 -19.18
CA THR A 17 -16.45 18.76 -19.30
C THR A 17 -15.30 18.27 -18.42
N PHE A 18 -15.61 17.50 -17.38
CA PHE A 18 -14.59 16.77 -16.63
C PHE A 18 -13.83 15.89 -17.62
N ALA A 19 -12.51 15.97 -17.61
CA ALA A 19 -11.68 15.08 -18.42
C ALA A 19 -12.02 13.64 -18.02
N THR A 20 -12.64 12.90 -18.93
CA THR A 20 -12.84 11.46 -18.77
C THR A 20 -11.44 10.86 -18.67
N VAL A 21 -11.13 10.21 -17.54
CA VAL A 21 -9.91 9.40 -17.41
C VAL A 21 -10.02 8.30 -18.47
N THR A 22 -9.33 8.50 -19.60
CA THR A 22 -9.41 7.61 -20.78
C THR A 22 -8.66 6.30 -20.58
N GLN A 23 -7.88 6.19 -19.52
CA GLN A 23 -7.03 5.04 -19.25
C GLN A 23 -7.13 4.69 -17.76
N LEU A 24 -7.58 3.47 -17.47
CA LEU A 24 -7.57 2.95 -16.10
C LEU A 24 -6.15 3.13 -15.52
N PRO A 25 -6.01 3.60 -14.26
CA PRO A 25 -4.72 3.66 -13.62
C PRO A 25 -4.07 2.28 -13.68
N GLN A 26 -2.96 2.17 -14.40
CA GLN A 26 -2.17 0.94 -14.40
C GLN A 26 -1.28 0.96 -13.16
N LEU A 27 -1.42 -0.06 -12.33
CA LEU A 27 -0.57 -0.25 -11.17
C LEU A 27 0.90 -0.27 -11.59
N GLY A 28 1.70 0.60 -10.98
CA GLY A 28 3.14 0.60 -11.18
C GLY A 28 3.76 -0.67 -10.63
N VAL A 29 4.38 -1.47 -11.49
CA VAL A 29 5.09 -2.70 -11.09
C VAL A 29 6.56 -2.60 -11.46
N VAL A 30 7.43 -2.85 -10.49
CA VAL A 30 8.89 -3.01 -10.67
C VAL A 30 9.23 -4.46 -10.40
N ARG A 31 9.94 -5.08 -11.34
CA ARG A 31 10.45 -6.45 -11.24
C ARG A 31 11.98 -6.38 -11.26
N PRO A 32 12.64 -6.32 -10.09
CA PRO A 32 14.08 -6.32 -10.04
C PRO A 32 14.63 -7.60 -10.68
N SER A 33 15.77 -7.47 -11.35
CA SER A 33 16.49 -8.64 -11.84
C SER A 33 17.02 -9.49 -10.68
N ALA A 34 17.31 -10.76 -10.94
CA ALA A 34 17.95 -11.64 -9.95
C ALA A 34 19.27 -11.05 -9.40
N GLN A 35 19.98 -10.25 -10.20
CA GLN A 35 21.21 -9.59 -9.77
C GLN A 35 20.94 -8.41 -8.82
N GLU A 36 19.90 -7.62 -9.08
CA GLU A 36 19.46 -6.54 -8.18
C GLU A 36 18.98 -7.10 -6.84
N VAL A 37 18.19 -8.19 -6.86
CA VAL A 37 17.74 -8.89 -5.64
C VAL A 37 18.95 -9.44 -4.88
N LYS A 38 19.86 -10.15 -5.56
CA LYS A 38 21.08 -10.69 -4.93
C LYS A 38 21.98 -9.59 -4.33
N ASN A 39 22.07 -8.44 -5.00
CA ASN A 39 22.88 -7.31 -4.54
C ASN A 39 22.11 -6.38 -3.58
N LEU A 40 20.83 -6.67 -3.31
CA LEU A 40 19.94 -5.83 -2.51
C LEU A 40 19.91 -4.36 -2.98
N THR A 41 20.12 -4.13 -4.28
CA THR A 41 20.32 -2.80 -4.88
C THR A 41 19.59 -2.73 -6.21
N LEU A 42 18.72 -1.74 -6.35
CA LEU A 42 18.06 -1.45 -7.63
C LEU A 42 19.01 -0.72 -8.56
N ASP A 43 18.90 -0.99 -9.85
CA ASP A 43 19.49 -0.13 -10.85
C ASP A 43 18.75 1.22 -10.94
N SER A 44 19.36 2.18 -11.65
CA SER A 44 18.80 3.53 -11.76
C SER A 44 17.45 3.58 -12.47
N ARG A 45 17.17 2.63 -13.39
CA ARG A 45 15.91 2.59 -14.14
C ARG A 45 14.77 2.06 -13.28
N ASN A 46 15.02 0.99 -12.53
CA ASN A 46 14.03 0.43 -11.62
C ASN A 46 13.75 1.37 -10.44
N LEU A 47 14.78 2.05 -9.91
CA LEU A 47 14.59 3.05 -8.87
C LEU A 47 13.79 4.26 -9.37
N GLU A 48 14.12 4.81 -10.55
CA GLU A 48 13.36 5.91 -11.16
C GLU A 48 11.91 5.51 -11.42
N LYS A 49 11.68 4.32 -11.99
CA LYS A 49 10.34 3.80 -12.23
C LYS A 49 9.53 3.69 -10.94
N ALA A 50 10.13 3.20 -9.85
CA ALA A 50 9.47 3.08 -8.55
C ALA A 50 9.06 4.46 -8.00
N VAL A 51 10.00 5.40 -7.98
CA VAL A 51 9.78 6.77 -7.50
C VAL A 51 8.70 7.48 -8.32
N ARG A 52 8.72 7.33 -9.64
CA ARG A 52 7.72 7.94 -10.54
C ARG A 52 6.31 7.42 -10.26
N HIS A 53 6.13 6.11 -10.06
CA HIS A 53 4.83 5.54 -9.72
C HIS A 53 4.35 5.96 -8.33
N MET A 54 5.25 6.02 -7.34
CA MET A 54 4.90 6.58 -6.03
C MET A 54 4.44 8.03 -6.12
N HIS A 55 5.10 8.89 -6.90
CA HIS A 55 4.69 10.28 -7.08
C HIS A 55 3.36 10.44 -7.85
N LYS A 56 3.16 9.61 -8.88
CA LYS A 56 1.99 9.73 -9.77
C LYS A 56 0.74 9.10 -9.15
N ASP A 57 0.88 7.89 -8.64
CA ASP A 57 -0.23 7.00 -8.28
C ASP A 57 -0.33 6.81 -6.76
N GLY A 58 0.68 7.22 -5.98
CA GLY A 58 0.74 7.00 -4.53
C GLY A 58 1.05 5.55 -4.15
N LEU A 59 1.35 4.68 -5.13
CA LEU A 59 1.53 3.24 -4.95
C LEU A 59 2.48 2.67 -6.01
N VAL A 60 3.34 1.74 -5.59
CA VAL A 60 4.14 0.88 -6.46
C VAL A 60 4.22 -0.53 -5.86
N VAL A 61 4.18 -1.55 -6.70
CA VAL A 61 4.51 -2.93 -6.34
C VAL A 61 5.95 -3.23 -6.77
N VAL A 62 6.74 -3.76 -5.85
CA VAL A 62 8.07 -4.30 -6.12
C VAL A 62 8.02 -5.79 -5.86
N GLU A 63 8.07 -6.58 -6.93
CA GLU A 63 7.87 -8.03 -6.84
C GLU A 63 9.15 -8.75 -6.42
N ASP A 64 8.99 -9.86 -5.69
CA ASP A 64 10.03 -10.86 -5.43
C ASP A 64 11.30 -10.35 -4.74
N VAL A 65 11.17 -9.35 -3.84
CA VAL A 65 12.30 -8.77 -3.08
C VAL A 65 12.47 -9.33 -1.66
N VAL A 66 11.62 -10.29 -1.27
CA VAL A 66 11.67 -10.97 0.03
C VAL A 66 11.63 -12.49 -0.23
N PRO A 67 12.57 -13.27 0.33
CA PRO A 67 12.51 -14.73 0.25
C PRO A 67 11.22 -15.28 0.85
N HIS A 68 10.58 -16.23 0.17
CA HIS A 68 9.32 -16.82 0.65
C HIS A 68 9.49 -17.56 1.98
N GLU A 69 10.65 -18.17 2.24
CA GLU A 69 10.93 -18.86 3.51
C GLU A 69 10.84 -17.92 4.73
N ASP A 70 11.35 -16.70 4.60
CA ASP A 70 11.26 -15.69 5.66
C ASP A 70 9.80 -15.27 5.90
N ILE A 71 9.02 -15.14 4.82
CA ILE A 71 7.59 -14.84 4.87
C ILE A 71 6.84 -15.97 5.54
N ASP A 72 7.12 -17.23 5.19
CA ASP A 72 6.44 -18.41 5.71
C ASP A 72 6.65 -18.58 7.22
N ILE A 73 7.89 -18.34 7.69
CA ILE A 73 8.23 -18.35 9.12
C ILE A 73 7.39 -17.32 9.89
N LEU A 74 7.40 -16.06 9.42
CA LEU A 74 6.65 -14.98 10.07
C LEU A 74 5.14 -15.23 9.98
N ASN A 75 4.64 -15.63 8.82
CA ASN A 75 3.23 -15.90 8.56
C ASN A 75 2.68 -17.00 9.48
N LYS A 76 3.42 -18.10 9.65
CA LYS A 76 3.03 -19.18 10.57
C LYS A 76 2.75 -18.63 11.97
N LYS A 77 3.69 -17.85 12.52
CA LYS A 77 3.54 -17.28 13.86
C LYS A 77 2.41 -16.25 13.92
N MET A 78 2.32 -15.37 12.93
CA MET A 78 1.28 -14.35 12.89
C MET A 78 -0.13 -14.94 12.78
N ILE A 79 -0.32 -16.08 12.10
CA ILE A 79 -1.60 -16.80 12.07
C ILE A 79 -1.98 -17.31 13.47
N GLU A 80 -1.05 -17.95 14.18
CA GLU A 80 -1.28 -18.45 15.55
C GLU A 80 -1.70 -17.31 16.49
N ASP A 81 -1.01 -16.16 16.38
CA ASP A 81 -1.31 -14.97 17.16
C ASP A 81 -2.64 -14.33 16.75
N ALA A 82 -2.97 -14.30 15.46
CA ALA A 82 -4.26 -13.79 14.96
C ALA A 82 -5.43 -14.58 15.55
N HIS A 83 -5.34 -15.90 15.62
CA HIS A 83 -6.36 -16.74 16.26
C HIS A 83 -6.45 -16.50 17.77
N THR A 84 -5.30 -16.31 18.44
CA THR A 84 -5.28 -15.95 19.87
C THR A 84 -5.97 -14.60 20.12
N LEU A 85 -5.76 -13.62 19.24
CA LEU A 85 -6.42 -12.32 19.31
C LEU A 85 -7.92 -12.42 18.98
N GLN A 86 -8.29 -13.20 17.96
CA GLN A 86 -9.67 -13.45 17.58
C GLN A 86 -10.48 -14.11 18.71
N ALA A 87 -9.86 -15.06 19.44
CA ALA A 87 -10.49 -15.76 20.56
C ALA A 87 -10.88 -14.84 21.73
N ARG A 88 -10.39 -13.60 21.76
CA ARG A 88 -10.79 -12.58 22.75
C ARG A 88 -12.20 -12.02 22.49
N GLY A 89 -12.85 -12.40 21.40
CA GLY A 89 -14.20 -11.94 21.04
C GLY A 89 -14.23 -10.42 20.92
N ASP A 90 -15.22 -9.78 21.53
CA ASP A 90 -15.43 -8.32 21.47
C ASP A 90 -14.29 -7.48 22.07
N LYS A 91 -13.39 -8.11 22.84
CA LYS A 91 -12.22 -7.46 23.43
C LYS A 91 -10.96 -7.53 22.55
N GLY A 92 -11.10 -8.08 21.32
CA GLY A 92 -10.03 -8.13 20.34
C GLY A 92 -9.66 -6.74 19.82
N PRO A 93 -8.40 -6.54 19.37
CA PRO A 93 -7.96 -5.27 18.79
C PRO A 93 -8.43 -5.19 17.34
N PHE A 94 -9.63 -4.65 17.10
CA PHE A 94 -10.19 -4.57 15.75
C PHE A 94 -10.01 -3.19 15.12
N ASN A 95 -9.74 -3.19 13.83
CA ASN A 95 -9.84 -2.01 12.98
C ASN A 95 -11.24 -1.94 12.36
N TYR A 96 -12.09 -1.10 12.94
CA TYR A 96 -13.46 -0.82 12.51
C TYR A 96 -14.46 -1.99 12.62
N ASN A 97 -14.08 -3.21 12.28
CA ASN A 97 -14.94 -4.39 12.24
C ASN A 97 -14.21 -5.68 12.69
N LYS A 98 -14.97 -6.74 12.99
CA LYS A 98 -14.42 -8.00 13.53
C LYS A 98 -13.64 -8.84 12.50
N GLY A 99 -13.77 -8.51 11.22
CA GLY A 99 -13.02 -9.12 10.12
C GLY A 99 -11.61 -8.58 9.96
N ASN A 100 -11.22 -7.51 10.66
CA ASN A 100 -9.91 -6.89 10.52
C ASN A 100 -9.25 -6.68 11.89
N ILE A 101 -8.34 -7.57 12.25
CA ILE A 101 -7.58 -7.48 13.51
C ILE A 101 -6.34 -6.61 13.30
N GLN A 102 -6.14 -5.60 14.15
CA GLN A 102 -4.85 -4.93 14.32
C GLN A 102 -3.92 -5.88 15.05
N GLN A 103 -2.79 -6.22 14.43
CA GLN A 103 -1.84 -7.16 15.00
C GLN A 103 -0.42 -6.68 14.75
N ASP A 104 0.38 -6.61 15.80
CA ASP A 104 1.80 -6.33 15.67
C ASP A 104 2.58 -7.60 15.30
N ALA A 105 3.68 -7.43 14.56
CA ALA A 105 4.63 -8.52 14.38
C ALA A 105 5.25 -8.92 15.73
N PRO A 106 5.57 -10.21 15.96
CA PRO A 106 6.16 -10.66 17.22
C PRO A 106 7.44 -9.89 17.56
N PRO A 107 7.57 -9.27 18.75
CA PRO A 107 8.72 -8.44 19.10
C PRO A 107 9.91 -9.28 19.62
N VAL A 108 10.19 -10.42 18.98
CA VAL A 108 11.27 -11.34 19.36
C VAL A 108 12.12 -11.70 18.15
N SER A 109 13.42 -11.87 18.37
CA SER A 109 14.41 -12.02 17.29
C SER A 109 14.18 -13.24 16.40
N GLU A 110 13.54 -14.29 16.92
CA GLU A 110 13.19 -15.50 16.16
C GLU A 110 12.34 -15.20 14.91
N TYR A 111 11.48 -14.18 14.97
CA TYR A 111 10.57 -13.82 13.88
C TYR A 111 10.97 -12.52 13.18
N PHE A 112 12.16 -11.99 13.48
CA PHE A 112 12.66 -10.76 12.87
C PHE A 112 13.61 -11.09 11.71
N SER A 113 13.09 -11.15 10.48
CA SER A 113 13.96 -11.21 9.29
C SER A 113 14.30 -9.81 8.76
N PRO A 114 15.59 -9.46 8.62
CA PRO A 114 16.01 -8.21 7.98
C PRO A 114 15.50 -8.04 6.55
N SER A 115 15.24 -9.14 5.84
CA SER A 115 14.70 -9.11 4.47
C SER A 115 13.27 -8.55 4.42
N ILE A 116 12.53 -8.63 5.54
CA ILE A 116 11.18 -8.10 5.70
C ILE A 116 11.24 -6.70 6.34
N PHE A 117 11.81 -6.59 7.53
CA PHE A 117 11.70 -5.38 8.37
C PHE A 117 12.68 -4.27 7.98
N THR A 118 13.80 -4.60 7.37
CA THR A 118 14.85 -3.65 6.98
C THR A 118 15.31 -3.87 5.54
N ASN A 119 14.38 -4.20 4.65
CA ASN A 119 14.68 -4.52 3.26
C ASN A 119 15.42 -3.36 2.56
N PRO A 120 16.66 -3.55 2.05
CA PRO A 120 17.42 -2.46 1.44
C PRO A 120 16.82 -1.93 0.15
N ILE A 121 16.10 -2.76 -0.63
CA ILE A 121 15.40 -2.32 -1.84
C ILE A 121 14.25 -1.37 -1.48
N ALA A 122 13.43 -1.72 -0.49
CA ALA A 122 12.39 -0.82 0.02
C ALA A 122 12.99 0.46 0.63
N THR A 123 14.13 0.34 1.30
CA THR A 123 14.86 1.47 1.89
C THR A 123 15.37 2.45 0.82
N GLN A 124 15.86 1.97 -0.32
CA GLN A 124 16.28 2.83 -1.44
C GLN A 124 15.13 3.68 -1.97
N ILE A 125 13.96 3.06 -2.17
CA ILE A 125 12.78 3.77 -2.66
C ILE A 125 12.31 4.80 -1.63
N THR A 126 12.19 4.41 -0.35
CA THR A 126 11.75 5.33 0.71
C THR A 126 12.74 6.48 0.94
N THR A 127 14.04 6.22 0.83
CA THR A 127 15.10 7.25 0.89
C THR A 127 15.00 8.22 -0.29
N ALA A 128 14.75 7.71 -1.50
CA ALA A 128 14.55 8.56 -2.68
C ALA A 128 13.29 9.43 -2.56
N MET A 129 12.23 8.92 -1.92
CA MET A 129 10.98 9.65 -1.71
C MET A 129 11.03 10.66 -0.56
N MET A 130 11.68 10.33 0.56
CA MET A 130 11.60 11.09 1.82
C MET A 130 12.91 11.81 2.20
N GLY A 131 13.97 11.64 1.42
CA GLY A 131 15.30 12.16 1.71
C GLY A 131 16.20 11.16 2.45
N PRO A 132 17.46 11.54 2.74
CA PRO A 132 18.57 10.61 3.02
C PRO A 132 18.48 9.82 4.33
N ARG A 133 17.55 10.16 5.24
CA ARG A 133 17.44 9.54 6.58
C ARG A 133 15.99 9.30 6.97
N PRO A 134 15.25 8.45 6.24
CA PRO A 134 13.89 8.10 6.63
C PRO A 134 13.92 7.35 7.97
N LYS A 135 12.93 7.60 8.82
CA LYS A 135 12.77 6.89 10.09
C LYS A 135 11.58 5.95 9.99
N TRP A 136 11.81 4.68 10.30
CA TRP A 136 10.73 3.73 10.52
C TRP A 136 10.10 3.97 11.90
N THR A 137 8.80 4.26 11.93
CA THR A 137 8.07 4.65 13.14
C THR A 137 6.86 3.78 13.43
N PHE A 138 6.57 2.81 12.56
CA PHE A 138 5.37 1.99 12.64
C PHE A 138 5.65 0.56 12.18
N CYS A 139 5.70 -0.37 13.13
CA CYS A 139 5.78 -1.81 12.89
C CYS A 139 4.47 -2.44 13.37
N SER A 140 3.55 -2.67 12.45
CA SER A 140 2.28 -3.33 12.74
C SER A 140 1.74 -3.97 11.48
N ALA A 141 0.62 -4.68 11.60
CA ALA A 141 -0.03 -5.38 10.52
C ALA A 141 -1.54 -5.48 10.73
N ASN A 142 -2.21 -5.95 9.67
CA ASN A 142 -3.63 -6.21 9.64
C ASN A 142 -3.84 -7.69 9.31
N SER A 143 -4.57 -8.39 10.16
CA SER A 143 -5.00 -9.76 9.91
C SER A 143 -6.44 -9.75 9.42
N ALA A 144 -6.62 -10.00 8.13
CA ALA A 144 -7.92 -10.15 7.50
C ALA A 144 -8.51 -11.53 7.83
N MET A 145 -9.53 -11.55 8.68
CA MET A 145 -10.13 -12.78 9.17
C MET A 145 -11.17 -13.30 8.19
N ALA A 146 -11.18 -14.63 8.00
CA ALA A 146 -12.23 -15.28 7.23
C ALA A 146 -13.62 -14.99 7.85
N THR A 147 -14.62 -14.88 6.98
CA THR A 147 -16.01 -14.79 7.44
C THR A 147 -16.40 -16.11 8.09
N LEU A 148 -16.92 -16.05 9.32
CA LEU A 148 -17.39 -17.25 10.01
C LEU A 148 -18.56 -17.90 9.23
N PRO A 149 -18.74 -19.24 9.31
CA PRO A 149 -19.86 -19.91 8.66
C PRO A 149 -21.21 -19.28 9.03
N GLY A 150 -22.01 -18.92 8.03
CA GLY A 150 -23.31 -18.24 8.21
C GLY A 150 -23.21 -16.73 8.51
N GLY A 151 -22.01 -16.17 8.62
CA GLY A 151 -21.78 -14.74 8.78
C GLY A 151 -21.78 -13.97 7.46
N THR A 152 -22.01 -12.67 7.52
CA THR A 152 -21.79 -11.75 6.40
C THR A 152 -20.34 -11.24 6.41
N PRO A 153 -19.65 -11.17 5.27
CA PRO A 153 -18.33 -10.56 5.20
C PRO A 153 -18.37 -9.14 5.75
N GLN A 154 -17.44 -8.85 6.65
CA GLN A 154 -17.27 -7.50 7.20
C GLN A 154 -16.16 -6.79 6.41
N ARG A 155 -16.46 -5.59 5.94
CA ARG A 155 -15.53 -4.72 5.21
C ARG A 155 -15.15 -3.54 6.08
#